data_AF-A6G541-F1
#
_entry.id   AF-A6G541-F1
#
_cell.length_a   1.000
_cell.length_b   1.000
_cell.length_c   1.000
_cell.angle_alpha   90.00
_cell.angle_beta   90.00
_cell.angle_gamma   90.00
#
_symmetry.space_group_name_H-M   'P 1'
#
loop_
_entity.id
_entity.type
_entity.pdbx_description
1 polymer ?
#
loop_
_entity_poly.entity_id
_entity_poly.type
_entity_poly.pdbx_seq_one_letter_code
_entity_poly.pdbx_strand_id
1 'polypeptide(L)'
;MDDLDRLAELDGLLALATTAPLSATDCARVIALTEAAPGRKRKVVNALSHQRDAAAIDALLTLPAKTPGVVEAVFGALRDGVTREIDGRPCPRMLALEFRASRSKRFPELLAHAEAGFGARLERLELGAQLHYRVSLFEDPPERARLRRDARAVELDLVHLHRDLARLKGTRLWLNGWCFEDGSALGPSRRGPLLRAWLDWALSSDAETRAPIESADDIRDAIG
;
A
#
# COMPACT_ATOMS: atom_id res chain seq x y z
N MET A 1 -17.91 28.35 11.76
CA MET A 1 -18.20 27.74 10.45
C MET A 1 -19.42 26.88 10.65
N ASP A 2 -20.52 27.27 10.03
CA ASP A 2 -21.75 26.48 10.09
C ASP A 2 -21.66 25.23 9.19
N ASP A 3 -22.66 24.37 9.22
CA ASP A 3 -22.64 23.12 8.44
C ASP A 3 -22.77 23.35 6.93
N LEU A 4 -23.34 24.47 6.50
CA LEU A 4 -23.44 24.84 5.09
C LEU A 4 -22.08 25.28 4.54
N ASP A 5 -21.35 26.09 5.30
CA ASP A 5 -19.99 26.51 4.98
C ASP A 5 -19.05 25.29 4.83
N ARG A 6 -19.17 24.31 5.74
CA ARG A 6 -18.39 23.05 5.69
C ARG A 6 -18.65 22.25 4.42
N LEU A 7 -19.92 22.15 4.02
CA LEU A 7 -20.31 21.42 2.82
C LEU A 7 -19.86 22.14 1.55
N ALA A 8 -19.97 23.47 1.52
CA ALA A 8 -19.49 24.29 0.42
C ALA A 8 -17.96 24.19 0.26
N GLU A 9 -17.22 24.24 1.37
CA GLU A 9 -15.77 24.05 1.39
C GLU A 9 -15.38 22.66 0.87
N LEU A 10 -16.04 21.61 1.36
CA LEU A 10 -15.79 20.24 0.89
C LEU A 10 -16.07 20.10 -0.60
N ASP A 11 -17.20 20.60 -1.08
CA ASP A 11 -17.54 20.53 -2.51
C ASP A 11 -16.56 21.35 -3.37
N GLY A 12 -16.03 22.47 -2.85
CA GLY A 12 -14.96 23.24 -3.49
C GLY A 12 -13.64 22.47 -3.61
N LEU A 13 -13.21 21.81 -2.53
CA LEU A 13 -12.00 20.95 -2.55
C LEU A 13 -12.17 19.74 -3.47
N LEU A 14 -13.36 19.13 -3.49
CA LEU A 14 -13.66 18.03 -4.41
C LEU A 14 -13.67 18.48 -5.87
N ALA A 15 -14.13 19.70 -6.16
CA ALA A 15 -14.05 20.28 -7.49
C ALA A 15 -12.60 20.62 -7.88
N LEU A 16 -11.77 21.09 -6.94
CA LEU A 16 -10.34 21.29 -7.20
C LEU A 16 -9.65 19.97 -7.57
N ALA A 17 -9.96 18.89 -6.84
CA ALA A 17 -9.41 17.55 -7.05
C ALA A 17 -9.71 16.94 -8.43
N THR A 18 -10.70 17.46 -9.17
CA THR A 18 -10.95 17.02 -10.56
C THR A 18 -10.04 17.70 -11.58
N THR A 19 -9.38 18.79 -11.20
CA THR A 19 -8.55 19.61 -12.08
C THR A 19 -7.06 19.53 -11.77
N ALA A 20 -6.71 19.28 -10.51
CA ALA A 20 -5.32 19.14 -10.07
C ALA A 20 -5.22 18.22 -8.85
N PRO A 21 -4.05 17.57 -8.63
CA PRO A 21 -3.77 16.89 -7.37
C PRO A 21 -3.88 17.83 -6.18
N LEU A 22 -4.50 17.35 -5.10
CA LEU A 22 -4.62 18.10 -3.85
C LEU A 22 -3.30 18.05 -3.09
N SER A 23 -2.95 19.14 -2.41
CA SER A 23 -1.81 19.13 -1.50
C SER A 23 -2.09 18.21 -0.29
N ALA A 24 -1.04 17.83 0.45
CA ALA A 24 -1.21 17.09 1.71
C ALA A 24 -2.12 17.82 2.72
N THR A 25 -2.02 19.15 2.77
CA THR A 25 -2.88 19.99 3.60
C THR A 25 -4.34 19.93 3.16
N ASP A 26 -4.61 20.00 1.85
CA ASP A 26 -5.96 19.93 1.30
C ASP A 26 -6.56 18.52 1.46
N CYS A 27 -5.77 17.47 1.25
CA CYS A 27 -6.17 16.09 1.53
C CYS A 27 -6.57 15.91 3.00
N ALA A 28 -5.76 16.38 3.96
CA ALA A 28 -6.10 16.35 5.38
C ALA A 28 -7.39 17.14 5.68
N ARG A 29 -7.57 18.29 5.00
CA ARG A 29 -8.77 19.12 5.16
C ARG A 29 -10.03 18.41 4.64
N VAL A 30 -9.96 17.75 3.48
CA VAL A 30 -11.05 16.93 2.94
C VAL A 30 -11.47 15.85 3.92
N ILE A 31 -10.51 15.14 4.55
CA ILE A 31 -10.82 14.11 5.54
C ILE A 31 -11.53 14.69 6.77
N ALA A 32 -11.02 15.80 7.31
CA ALA A 32 -11.63 16.45 8.47
C ALA A 32 -13.09 16.89 8.21
N LEU A 33 -13.38 17.39 7.00
CA LEU A 33 -14.74 17.77 6.59
C LEU A 33 -15.65 16.56 6.33
N THR A 34 -15.08 15.40 6.00
CA THR A 34 -15.85 14.18 5.67
C THR A 34 -16.63 13.63 6.87
N GLU A 35 -16.15 13.84 8.10
CA GLU A 35 -16.87 13.44 9.32
C GLU A 35 -18.20 14.15 9.47
N ALA A 36 -18.25 15.44 9.09
CA ALA A 36 -19.47 16.26 9.11
C ALA A 36 -20.40 15.98 7.91
N ALA A 37 -19.94 15.26 6.88
CA ALA A 37 -20.66 15.03 5.63
C ALA A 37 -20.70 13.54 5.24
N PRO A 38 -21.36 12.66 6.02
CA PRO A 38 -21.33 11.21 5.79
C PRO A 38 -21.84 10.80 4.40
N GLY A 39 -22.78 11.54 3.81
CA GLY A 39 -23.29 11.32 2.45
C GLY A 39 -22.28 11.57 1.32
N ARG A 40 -21.12 12.18 1.62
CA ARG A 40 -20.08 12.52 0.64
C ARG A 40 -18.88 11.56 0.66
N LYS A 41 -18.80 10.62 1.60
CA LYS A 41 -17.68 9.66 1.75
C LYS A 41 -17.28 8.97 0.44
N ARG A 42 -18.25 8.52 -0.35
CA ARG A 42 -17.98 7.88 -1.65
C ARG A 42 -17.32 8.83 -2.64
N LYS A 43 -17.75 10.10 -2.70
CA LYS A 43 -17.15 11.11 -3.59
C LYS A 43 -15.72 11.44 -3.17
N VAL A 44 -15.50 11.57 -1.86
CA VAL A 44 -14.16 11.79 -1.28
C VAL A 44 -13.21 10.66 -1.63
N VAL A 45 -13.60 9.41 -1.36
CA VAL A 45 -12.77 8.25 -1.70
C VAL A 45 -12.49 8.19 -3.19
N ASN A 46 -13.49 8.47 -4.03
CA ASN A 46 -13.31 8.48 -5.48
C ASN A 46 -12.31 9.55 -5.93
N ALA A 47 -12.47 10.79 -5.44
CA ALA A 47 -11.60 11.91 -5.81
C ALA A 47 -10.13 11.67 -5.39
N LEU A 48 -9.91 11.19 -4.17
CA LEU A 48 -8.55 10.88 -3.68
C LEU A 48 -7.95 9.65 -4.40
N SER A 49 -8.76 8.63 -4.69
CA SER A 49 -8.32 7.42 -5.41
C SER A 49 -7.79 7.73 -6.81
N HIS A 50 -8.40 8.70 -7.51
CA HIS A 50 -7.98 9.08 -8.86
C HIS A 50 -6.63 9.81 -8.91
N GLN A 51 -6.22 10.48 -7.83
CA GLN A 51 -4.96 11.24 -7.80
C GLN A 51 -3.74 10.34 -7.80
N ARG A 52 -3.84 9.15 -7.16
CA ARG A 52 -2.76 8.14 -7.09
C ARG A 52 -1.40 8.73 -6.66
N ASP A 53 -1.41 9.61 -5.66
CA ASP A 53 -0.19 10.16 -5.07
C ASP A 53 -0.08 9.81 -3.58
N ALA A 54 1.08 10.13 -2.99
CA ALA A 54 1.38 9.80 -1.60
C ALA A 54 0.41 10.46 -0.61
N ALA A 55 0.07 11.73 -0.83
CA ALA A 55 -0.77 12.52 0.06
C ALA A 55 -2.21 12.01 0.10
N ALA A 56 -2.76 11.68 -1.06
CA ALA A 56 -4.09 11.11 -1.20
C ALA A 56 -4.18 9.72 -0.53
N ILE A 57 -3.15 8.88 -0.68
CA ILE A 57 -3.09 7.57 -0.02
C ILE A 57 -2.97 7.71 1.50
N ASP A 58 -2.10 8.59 1.99
CA ASP A 58 -1.99 8.87 3.43
C ASP A 58 -3.33 9.32 4.01
N ALA A 59 -4.03 10.24 3.34
CA ALA A 59 -5.36 10.68 3.75
C ALA A 59 -6.40 9.55 3.75
N LEU A 60 -6.46 8.74 2.69
CA LEU A 60 -7.37 7.60 2.60
C LEU A 60 -7.13 6.56 3.71
N LEU A 61 -5.88 6.35 4.11
CA LEU A 61 -5.52 5.42 5.18
C LEU A 61 -5.90 5.91 6.58
N THR A 62 -6.26 7.18 6.76
CA THR A 62 -6.82 7.70 8.01
C THR A 62 -8.33 7.46 8.17
N LEU A 63 -9.03 7.10 7.08
CA LEU A 63 -10.46 6.81 7.14
C LEU A 63 -10.75 5.56 7.99
N PRO A 64 -11.97 5.44 8.55
CA PRO A 64 -12.35 4.26 9.33
C PRO A 64 -12.08 2.96 8.58
N ALA A 65 -11.64 1.95 9.31
CA ALA A 65 -11.44 0.62 8.76
C ALA A 65 -12.72 0.14 8.04
N LYS A 66 -12.53 -0.59 6.94
CA LYS A 66 -13.61 -1.07 6.05
C LYS A 66 -14.34 0.00 5.24
N THR A 67 -13.87 1.24 5.19
CA THR A 67 -14.39 2.23 4.23
C THR A 67 -14.27 1.69 2.79
N PRO A 68 -15.38 1.59 2.02
CA PRO A 68 -15.35 1.07 0.65
C PRO A 68 -14.48 1.94 -0.27
N GLY A 69 -13.75 1.31 -1.20
CA GLY A 69 -12.91 2.00 -2.20
C GLY A 69 -11.47 2.29 -1.74
N VAL A 70 -11.18 2.24 -0.44
CA VAL A 70 -9.82 2.53 0.08
C VAL A 70 -8.83 1.44 -0.35
N VAL A 71 -9.24 0.16 -0.37
CA VAL A 71 -8.35 -0.94 -0.77
C VAL A 71 -7.98 -0.82 -2.24
N GLU A 72 -8.98 -0.52 -3.08
CA GLU A 72 -8.85 -0.36 -4.51
C GLU A 72 -7.97 0.83 -4.86
N ALA A 73 -8.08 1.94 -4.12
CA ALA A 73 -7.21 3.10 -4.26
C ALA A 73 -5.75 2.76 -3.96
N VAL A 74 -5.49 2.10 -2.81
CA VAL A 74 -4.13 1.71 -2.41
C VAL A 74 -3.56 0.67 -3.37
N PHE A 75 -4.37 -0.29 -3.83
CA PHE A 75 -3.99 -1.25 -4.85
C PHE A 75 -3.55 -0.54 -6.14
N GLY A 76 -4.35 0.42 -6.63
CA GLY A 76 -4.03 1.19 -7.83
C GLY A 76 -2.72 1.98 -7.70
N ALA A 77 -2.53 2.67 -6.58
CA ALA A 77 -1.30 3.40 -6.30
C ALA A 77 -0.06 2.49 -6.24
N LEU A 78 -0.16 1.32 -5.59
CA LEU A 78 0.94 0.36 -5.54
C LEU A 78 1.26 -0.24 -6.92
N ARG A 79 0.24 -0.50 -7.74
CA ARG A 79 0.41 -0.99 -9.11
C ARG A 79 1.12 0.03 -10.01
N ASP A 80 0.95 1.32 -9.71
CA ASP A 80 1.63 2.42 -10.41
C ASP A 80 2.99 2.76 -9.78
N GLY A 81 3.39 2.06 -8.71
CA GLY A 81 4.68 2.24 -8.07
C GLY A 81 4.80 3.51 -7.24
N VAL A 82 3.67 4.04 -6.76
CA VAL A 82 3.62 5.22 -5.88
C VAL A 82 4.33 4.91 -4.57
N THR A 83 5.11 5.86 -4.10
CA THR A 83 5.85 5.77 -2.84
C THR A 83 5.37 6.80 -1.85
N ARG A 84 5.32 6.42 -0.57
CA ARG A 84 5.05 7.37 0.50
C ARG A 84 6.14 8.45 0.52
N GLU A 85 5.75 9.67 0.85
CA GLU A 85 6.69 10.74 1.13
C GLU A 85 6.82 10.95 2.64
N ILE A 86 8.05 11.07 3.12
CA ILE A 86 8.37 11.38 4.52
C ILE A 86 9.31 12.57 4.49
N ASP A 87 8.94 13.65 5.17
CA ASP A 87 9.71 14.91 5.22
C ASP A 87 10.11 15.44 3.82
N GLY A 88 9.17 15.33 2.86
CA GLY A 88 9.36 15.78 1.48
C GLY A 88 10.28 14.91 0.64
N ARG A 89 10.60 13.69 1.11
CA ARG A 89 11.42 12.73 0.37
C ARG A 89 10.64 11.46 0.06
N PRO A 90 10.66 10.97 -1.19
CA PRO A 90 10.05 9.70 -1.51
C PRO A 90 10.80 8.57 -0.80
N CYS A 91 10.06 7.67 -0.16
CA CYS A 91 10.60 6.39 0.28
C CYS A 91 11.08 5.57 -0.94
N PRO A 92 12.10 4.71 -0.79
CA PRO A 92 12.45 3.76 -1.83
C PRO A 92 11.25 2.86 -2.12
N ARG A 93 11.13 2.41 -3.36
CA ARG A 93 10.18 1.33 -3.66
C ARG A 93 10.66 0.09 -2.98
N MET A 94 9.83 -0.46 -2.11
CA MET A 94 10.26 -1.53 -1.24
C MET A 94 9.10 -2.41 -0.84
N LEU A 95 9.43 -3.63 -0.51
CA LEU A 95 8.57 -4.58 0.14
C LEU A 95 9.31 -5.15 1.34
N ALA A 96 8.65 -5.26 2.48
CA ALA A 96 9.12 -6.11 3.54
C ALA A 96 7.97 -6.86 4.22
N LEU A 97 8.14 -8.17 4.37
CA LEU A 97 7.24 -9.00 5.17
C LEU A 97 7.96 -9.30 6.49
N GLU A 98 7.46 -8.70 7.57
CA GLU A 98 7.98 -8.87 8.92
C GLU A 98 7.00 -9.68 9.76
N PHE A 99 7.49 -10.64 10.52
CA PHE A 99 6.66 -11.44 11.41
C PHE A 99 7.41 -11.83 12.68
N ARG A 100 6.71 -11.73 13.80
CA ARG A 100 7.26 -12.05 15.11
C ARG A 100 7.32 -13.56 15.33
N ALA A 101 8.34 -14.00 16.07
CA ALA A 101 8.36 -15.32 16.69
C ALA A 101 7.04 -15.60 17.43
N SER A 102 6.47 -16.78 17.20
CA SER A 102 5.16 -17.16 17.72
C SER A 102 5.22 -18.51 18.43
N ARG A 103 4.39 -18.65 19.46
CA ARG A 103 4.17 -19.92 20.18
C ARG A 103 3.12 -20.81 19.51
N SER A 104 2.58 -20.39 18.36
CA SER A 104 1.65 -21.21 17.58
C SER A 104 2.32 -22.52 17.15
N LYS A 105 1.59 -23.64 17.21
CA LYS A 105 2.09 -24.95 16.78
C LYS A 105 2.55 -24.97 15.31
N ARG A 106 1.95 -24.12 14.46
CA ARG A 106 2.31 -24.01 13.04
C ARG A 106 3.55 -23.15 12.79
N PHE A 107 3.99 -22.37 13.76
CA PHE A 107 5.07 -21.41 13.55
C PHE A 107 6.41 -22.05 13.16
N PRO A 108 6.87 -23.15 13.77
CA PRO A 108 8.11 -23.81 13.36
C PRO A 108 8.10 -24.26 11.90
N GLU A 109 6.97 -24.77 11.41
CA GLU A 109 6.81 -25.16 10.00
C GLU A 109 6.87 -23.96 9.05
N LEU A 110 6.24 -22.85 9.43
CA LEU A 110 6.28 -21.60 8.64
C LEU A 110 7.68 -21.00 8.61
N LEU A 111 8.40 -21.04 9.72
CA LEU A 111 9.78 -20.58 9.79
C LEU A 111 10.69 -21.46 8.93
N ALA A 112 10.57 -22.78 9.01
CA ALA A 112 11.35 -23.69 8.17
C ALA A 112 11.07 -23.47 6.67
N HIS A 113 9.81 -23.22 6.29
CA HIS A 113 9.45 -22.85 4.92
C HIS A 113 10.09 -21.52 4.50
N ALA A 114 10.08 -20.51 5.38
CA ALA A 114 10.75 -19.24 5.12
C ALA A 114 12.27 -19.39 4.99
N GLU A 115 12.91 -20.18 5.85
CA GLU A 115 14.35 -20.47 5.79
C GLU A 115 14.71 -21.17 4.47
N ALA A 116 13.91 -22.14 4.05
CA ALA A 116 14.11 -22.85 2.79
C ALA A 116 13.91 -21.97 1.54
N GLY A 117 12.86 -21.12 1.53
CA GLY A 117 12.53 -20.28 0.38
C GLY A 117 13.40 -19.03 0.24
N PHE A 118 13.76 -18.40 1.36
CA PHE A 118 14.45 -17.11 1.35
C PHE A 118 15.93 -17.20 1.71
N GLY A 119 16.36 -18.24 2.45
CA GLY A 119 17.76 -18.47 2.82
C GLY A 119 18.40 -17.22 3.42
N ALA A 120 19.48 -16.75 2.80
CA ALA A 120 20.21 -15.55 3.24
C ALA A 120 19.39 -14.24 3.18
N ARG A 121 18.24 -14.22 2.48
CA ARG A 121 17.33 -13.05 2.45
C ARG A 121 16.40 -13.00 3.67
N LEU A 122 16.33 -14.07 4.47
CA LEU A 122 15.58 -14.07 5.72
C LEU A 122 16.45 -13.47 6.82
N GLU A 123 16.14 -12.23 7.17
CA GLU A 123 16.79 -11.53 8.25
C GLU A 123 16.18 -11.91 9.60
N ARG A 124 17.04 -12.03 10.60
CA ARG A 124 16.67 -12.25 12.00
C ARG A 124 16.95 -10.97 12.78
N LEU A 125 15.90 -10.37 13.34
CA LEU A 125 15.94 -9.05 13.98
C LEU A 125 15.56 -9.17 15.46
N GLU A 126 16.39 -8.64 16.34
CA GLU A 126 16.06 -8.50 17.77
C GLU A 126 15.53 -7.09 18.02
N LEU A 127 14.22 -6.97 18.17
CA LEU A 127 13.52 -5.70 18.38
C LEU A 127 13.03 -5.64 19.83
N GLY A 128 13.81 -5.01 20.70
CA GLY A 128 13.58 -5.02 22.15
C GLY A 128 13.69 -6.44 22.69
N ALA A 129 12.64 -6.93 23.36
CA ALA A 129 12.59 -8.29 23.91
C ALA A 129 12.00 -9.33 22.93
N GLN A 130 11.74 -8.96 21.67
CA GLN A 130 11.04 -9.82 20.71
C GLN A 130 11.92 -10.14 19.51
N LEU A 131 11.89 -11.41 19.12
CA LEU A 131 12.53 -11.90 17.91
C LEU A 131 11.58 -11.75 16.72
N HIS A 132 12.05 -11.07 15.68
CA HIS A 132 11.35 -10.86 14.43
C HIS A 132 12.14 -11.49 13.29
N TYR A 133 11.41 -11.91 12.27
CA TYR A 133 11.96 -12.37 11.00
C TYR A 133 11.46 -11.45 9.91
N ARG A 134 12.33 -11.11 8.96
CA ARG A 134 12.01 -10.21 7.86
C ARG A 134 12.55 -10.73 6.55
N VAL A 135 11.71 -10.71 5.53
CA VAL A 135 12.14 -10.80 4.13
C VAL A 135 11.91 -9.44 3.52
N SER A 136 12.91 -8.92 2.80
CA SER A 136 12.88 -7.58 2.28
C SER A 136 13.37 -7.53 0.82
N LEU A 137 12.77 -6.63 0.04
CA LEU A 137 13.13 -6.30 -1.33
C LEU A 137 13.15 -4.76 -1.43
N PHE A 138 14.26 -4.19 -1.87
CA PHE A 138 14.42 -2.74 -1.96
C PHE A 138 14.89 -2.33 -3.36
N GLU A 139 14.34 -1.24 -3.85
CA GLU A 139 14.94 -0.46 -4.91
C GLU A 139 16.13 0.31 -4.33
N ASP A 140 17.32 -0.24 -4.51
CA ASP A 140 18.59 0.49 -4.32
C ASP A 140 18.89 1.27 -5.63
N PRO A 141 19.45 2.49 -5.59
CA PRO A 141 19.56 3.33 -6.78
C PRO A 141 20.34 2.64 -7.92
N PRO A 142 20.01 2.94 -9.18
CA PRO A 142 18.79 2.56 -9.88
C PRO A 142 18.96 1.15 -10.50
N GLU A 143 18.98 0.09 -9.70
CA GLU A 143 19.05 -1.29 -10.22
C GLU A 143 17.67 -1.95 -10.21
N ARG A 144 16.69 -1.32 -10.87
CA ARG A 144 15.35 -1.91 -10.98
C ARG A 144 15.37 -3.30 -11.61
N ALA A 145 16.34 -3.57 -12.48
CA ALA A 145 16.58 -4.90 -13.03
C ALA A 145 16.93 -5.94 -11.94
N ARG A 146 17.68 -5.56 -10.90
CA ARG A 146 17.98 -6.40 -9.75
C ARG A 146 16.73 -6.63 -8.90
N LEU A 147 15.98 -5.57 -8.59
CA LEU A 147 14.71 -5.67 -7.86
C LEU A 147 13.75 -6.62 -8.57
N ARG A 148 13.60 -6.48 -9.90
CA ARG A 148 12.76 -7.36 -10.72
C ARG A 148 13.24 -8.81 -10.65
N ARG A 149 14.54 -9.06 -10.76
CA ARG A 149 15.12 -10.41 -10.68
C ARG A 149 14.87 -11.03 -9.31
N ASP A 150 15.11 -10.29 -8.23
CA ASP A 150 14.90 -10.74 -6.87
C ASP A 150 13.40 -11.00 -6.61
N ALA A 151 12.51 -10.12 -7.06
CA ALA A 151 11.06 -10.32 -6.98
C ALA A 151 10.61 -11.59 -7.73
N ARG A 152 11.09 -11.81 -8.97
CA ARG A 152 10.79 -13.04 -9.73
C ARG A 152 11.24 -14.31 -9.00
N ALA A 153 12.40 -14.25 -8.36
CA ALA A 153 12.98 -15.40 -7.69
C ALA A 153 12.17 -15.84 -6.46
N VAL A 154 11.41 -14.94 -5.84
CA VAL A 154 10.74 -15.20 -4.56
C VAL A 154 9.23 -14.99 -4.57
N GLU A 155 8.64 -14.64 -5.71
CA GLU A 155 7.23 -14.25 -5.84
C GLU A 155 6.26 -15.28 -5.22
N LEU A 156 6.38 -16.54 -5.66
CA LEU A 156 5.48 -17.61 -5.23
C LEU A 156 5.63 -17.91 -3.74
N ASP A 157 6.86 -17.98 -3.25
CA ASP A 157 7.15 -18.23 -1.83
C ASP A 157 6.66 -17.07 -0.96
N LEU A 158 6.79 -15.84 -1.42
CA LEU A 158 6.35 -14.65 -0.71
C LEU A 158 4.82 -14.58 -0.59
N VAL A 159 4.11 -14.89 -1.68
CA VAL A 159 2.63 -14.94 -1.68
C VAL A 159 2.12 -16.05 -0.76
N HIS A 160 2.73 -17.24 -0.80
CA HIS A 160 2.38 -18.35 0.07
C HIS A 160 2.68 -18.03 1.54
N LEU A 161 3.89 -17.58 1.84
CA LEU A 161 4.30 -17.23 3.19
C LEU A 161 3.40 -16.12 3.76
N HIS A 162 3.13 -15.06 3.01
CA HIS A 162 2.22 -14.00 3.44
C HIS A 162 0.82 -14.55 3.77
N ARG A 163 0.23 -15.39 2.91
CA ARG A 163 -1.10 -15.98 3.16
C ARG A 163 -1.15 -16.72 4.50
N ASP A 164 -0.10 -17.47 4.81
CA ASP A 164 -0.06 -18.30 6.02
C ASP A 164 0.28 -17.47 7.27
N LEU A 165 1.15 -16.46 7.14
CA LEU A 165 1.49 -15.51 8.21
C LEU A 165 0.40 -14.48 8.52
N ALA A 166 -0.47 -14.14 7.56
CA ALA A 166 -1.55 -13.16 7.75
C ALA A 166 -2.56 -13.58 8.84
N ARG A 167 -2.53 -14.85 9.26
CA ARG A 167 -3.35 -15.39 10.36
C ARG A 167 -2.68 -15.24 11.72
N LEU A 168 -1.39 -14.91 11.77
CA LEU A 168 -0.63 -14.75 13.01
C LEU A 168 -0.62 -13.28 13.42
N LYS A 169 -0.75 -13.04 14.73
CA LYS A 169 -0.65 -11.70 15.30
C LYS A 169 0.80 -11.18 15.22
N GLY A 170 0.93 -9.91 14.87
CA GLY A 170 2.23 -9.22 14.78
C GLY A 170 2.93 -9.42 13.43
N THR A 171 2.20 -9.83 12.40
CA THR A 171 2.68 -9.81 11.01
C THR A 171 2.45 -8.43 10.42
N ARG A 172 3.50 -7.85 9.84
CA ARG A 172 3.49 -6.54 9.18
C ARG A 172 3.90 -6.70 7.73
N LEU A 173 3.16 -6.03 6.85
CA LEU A 173 3.53 -5.88 5.45
C LEU A 173 3.89 -4.42 5.22
N TRP A 174 5.14 -4.17 4.85
CA TRP A 174 5.62 -2.86 4.45
C TRP A 174 5.65 -2.80 2.93
N LEU A 175 5.02 -1.77 2.35
CA LEU A 175 5.06 -1.52 0.91
C LEU A 175 5.32 -0.03 0.70
N ASN A 176 6.40 0.31 -0.01
CA ASN A 176 6.75 1.67 -0.43
C ASN A 176 6.64 2.75 0.68
N GLY A 177 6.96 2.40 1.93
CA GLY A 177 6.90 3.30 3.09
C GLY A 177 5.61 3.25 3.92
N TRP A 178 4.58 2.53 3.47
CA TRP A 178 3.37 2.24 4.28
C TRP A 178 3.50 0.91 5.02
N CYS A 179 3.05 0.89 6.28
CA CYS A 179 3.01 -0.32 7.11
C CYS A 179 1.57 -0.80 7.32
N PHE A 180 1.30 -2.05 6.96
CA PHE A 180 0.02 -2.72 7.14
C PHE A 180 0.15 -3.81 8.21
N GLU A 181 -0.21 -3.44 9.45
CA GLU A 181 -0.25 -4.34 10.62
C GLU A 181 -1.70 -4.59 11.10
N ASP A 182 -1.87 -5.41 12.15
CA ASP A 182 -3.18 -5.96 12.55
C ASP A 182 -4.22 -4.89 12.94
N GLY A 183 -3.78 -3.73 13.39
CA GLY A 183 -4.62 -2.57 13.72
C GLY A 183 -4.77 -1.54 12.61
N SER A 184 -4.12 -1.72 11.46
CA SER A 184 -4.19 -0.75 10.36
C SER A 184 -5.59 -0.71 9.71
N ALA A 185 -5.90 0.36 8.98
CA ALA A 185 -7.17 0.52 8.25
C ALA A 185 -7.46 -0.65 7.28
N LEU A 186 -6.39 -1.34 6.83
CA LEU A 186 -6.44 -2.49 5.95
C LEU A 186 -6.09 -3.78 6.71
N GLY A 187 -7.13 -4.49 7.15
CA GLY A 187 -6.97 -5.76 7.86
C GLY A 187 -6.27 -6.86 7.04
N PRO A 188 -5.85 -7.97 7.69
CA PRO A 188 -4.98 -8.98 7.08
C PRO A 188 -5.44 -9.56 5.74
N SER A 189 -6.75 -9.77 5.55
CA SER A 189 -7.32 -10.32 4.31
C SER A 189 -7.12 -9.42 3.09
N ARG A 190 -6.90 -8.12 3.30
CA ARG A 190 -6.73 -7.11 2.24
C ARG A 190 -5.29 -6.94 1.81
N ARG A 191 -4.33 -7.46 2.58
CA ARG A 191 -2.89 -7.30 2.33
C ARG A 191 -2.38 -8.14 1.15
N GLY A 192 -3.00 -9.30 0.91
CA GLY A 192 -2.64 -10.19 -0.20
C GLY A 192 -2.78 -9.53 -1.59
N PRO A 193 -3.91 -8.87 -1.89
CA PRO A 193 -4.05 -8.07 -3.10
C PRO A 193 -3.01 -6.94 -3.23
N LEU A 194 -2.66 -6.25 -2.13
CA LEU A 194 -1.66 -5.17 -2.17
C LEU A 194 -0.25 -5.70 -2.46
N LEU A 195 0.10 -6.83 -1.84
CA LEU A 195 1.32 -7.58 -2.14
C LEU A 195 1.41 -7.90 -3.64
N ARG A 196 0.32 -8.40 -4.23
CA ARG A 196 0.26 -8.71 -5.67
C ARG A 196 0.41 -7.45 -6.52
N ALA A 197 -0.29 -6.36 -6.20
CA ALA A 197 -0.15 -5.10 -6.93
C ALA A 197 1.30 -4.61 -6.98
N TRP A 198 2.00 -4.70 -5.85
CA TRP A 198 3.41 -4.33 -5.77
C TRP A 198 4.31 -5.27 -6.58
N LEU A 199 4.06 -6.59 -6.53
CA LEU A 199 4.79 -7.57 -7.33
C LEU A 199 4.55 -7.34 -8.83
N ASP A 200 3.31 -7.11 -9.25
CA ASP A 200 2.96 -6.79 -10.64
C ASP A 200 3.75 -5.57 -11.13
N TRP A 201 3.81 -4.50 -10.31
CA TRP A 201 4.62 -3.32 -10.60
C TRP A 201 6.12 -3.65 -10.72
N ALA A 202 6.68 -4.40 -9.77
CA ALA A 202 8.10 -4.75 -9.73
C ALA A 202 8.50 -5.65 -10.92
N LEU A 203 7.58 -6.53 -11.34
CA LEU A 203 7.75 -7.51 -12.41
C LEU A 203 7.49 -6.93 -13.80
N SER A 204 6.73 -5.83 -13.88
CA SER A 204 6.41 -5.14 -15.13
C SER A 204 7.69 -4.74 -15.88
N SER A 205 7.69 -5.00 -17.18
CA SER A 205 8.80 -4.68 -18.08
C SER A 205 8.95 -3.16 -18.32
N ASP A 206 7.86 -2.41 -18.18
CA ASP A 206 7.67 -1.13 -18.90
C ASP A 206 7.87 0.15 -18.10
N ALA A 207 8.11 0.14 -16.79
CA ALA A 207 8.11 1.43 -16.07
C ALA A 207 9.43 2.24 -16.19
N GLU A 208 10.24 1.97 -17.22
CA GLU A 208 11.20 2.96 -17.76
C GLU A 208 10.56 3.85 -18.85
N THR A 209 9.32 3.56 -19.28
CA THR A 209 8.62 4.34 -20.30
C THR A 209 7.11 4.37 -20.03
N ARG A 210 6.66 5.14 -19.04
CA ARG A 210 5.26 5.61 -19.00
C ARG A 210 5.22 7.10 -18.75
N ALA A 211 5.24 7.84 -19.86
CA ALA A 211 4.59 9.14 -19.99
C ALA A 211 3.09 9.01 -19.58
N PRO A 212 2.42 10.11 -19.18
CA PRO A 212 1.05 10.05 -18.65
C PRO A 212 0.10 9.35 -19.62
N ILE A 213 -0.73 8.45 -19.08
CA ILE A 213 -1.75 7.71 -19.83
C ILE A 213 -2.88 8.69 -20.16
N GLU A 214 -2.82 9.25 -21.37
CA GLU A 214 -3.91 9.97 -22.02
C GLU A 214 -4.78 8.97 -22.79
N SER A 215 -5.67 8.21 -22.15
CA SER A 215 -6.97 7.78 -22.73
C SER A 215 -7.72 6.81 -21.82
N ALA A 216 -9.04 7.00 -21.75
CA ALA A 216 -9.98 6.16 -21.00
C ALA A 216 -10.28 4.81 -21.68
N ASP A 217 -9.83 4.58 -22.92
CA ASP A 217 -10.19 3.39 -23.70
C ASP A 217 -9.41 2.13 -23.29
N ASP A 218 -8.17 2.26 -22.79
CA ASP A 218 -7.32 1.12 -22.38
C ASP A 218 -7.84 0.37 -21.13
N ILE A 219 -8.75 0.99 -20.37
CA ILE A 219 -9.30 0.40 -19.13
C ILE A 219 -10.37 -0.65 -19.44
N ARG A 220 -11.05 -0.59 -20.59
CA ARG A 220 -12.15 -1.50 -20.92
C ARG A 220 -11.67 -2.90 -21.31
N ASP A 221 -10.50 -2.99 -21.93
CA ASP A 221 -9.96 -4.25 -22.45
C ASP A 221 -9.23 -5.07 -21.37
N ALA A 222 -8.87 -4.45 -20.24
CA ALA A 222 -8.17 -5.10 -19.13
C ALA A 222 -9.10 -5.78 -18.10
N ILE A 223 -10.43 -5.64 -18.23
CA ILE A 223 -11.42 -6.14 -17.25
C ILE A 223 -12.37 -7.18 -17.88
N GLY A 224 -11.86 -7.98 -18.80
CA GLY A 224 -12.54 -9.20 -19.25
C GLY A 224 -12.80 -10.17 -18.10
#